data_AF-A0A8J4EQE1-F1
#
_entry.id   AF-A0A8J4EQE1-F1
#
_cell.length_a   1.000
_cell.length_b   1.000
_cell.length_c   1.000
_cell.angle_alpha   90.00
_cell.angle_beta   90.00
_cell.angle_gamma   90.00
#
_symmetry.space_group_name_H-M   'P 1'
#
loop_
_entity.id
_entity.type
_entity.pdbx_description
1 polymer ?
#
loop_
_entity_poly.entity_id
_entity_poly.type
_entity_poly.pdbx_seq_one_letter_code
_entity_poly.pdbx_strand_id
1 'polypeptide(L)'
;MTARDALAGALLVNAMPHAVMGIAGKRCLTPLRGADSGPAANLAWSALNLAGGVTLLATGWRGIDQQTAGSRLAWVTVGAFAMTAFGVGYELSRRLRRETA
;
A
#
# COMPACT_ATOMS: atom_id res chain seq x y z
N MET A 1 13.33 14.83 -2.48
CA MET A 1 12.91 13.66 -3.30
C MET A 1 12.62 12.40 -2.48
N THR A 2 12.80 12.37 -1.15
CA THR A 2 12.70 11.15 -0.34
C THR A 2 11.27 10.74 0.02
N ALA A 3 10.41 11.69 0.43
CA ALA A 3 9.04 11.41 0.84
C ALA A 3 8.14 10.91 -0.31
N ARG A 4 8.39 11.40 -1.54
CA ARG A 4 7.64 10.98 -2.74
C ARG A 4 7.87 9.50 -3.06
N ASP A 5 9.12 9.06 -3.02
CA ASP A 5 9.50 7.68 -3.32
C ASP A 5 9.01 6.74 -2.22
N ALA A 6 9.09 7.15 -0.95
CA ALA A 6 8.49 6.42 0.16
C ALA A 6 6.96 6.29 0.01
N LEU A 7 6.25 7.38 -0.30
CA LEU A 7 4.81 7.32 -0.54
C LEU A 7 4.47 6.38 -1.71
N ALA A 8 5.27 6.39 -2.78
CA ALA A 8 5.08 5.47 -3.89
C ALA A 8 5.19 4.00 -3.45
N GLY A 9 6.22 3.66 -2.66
CA GLY A 9 6.38 2.31 -2.11
C GLY A 9 5.22 1.89 -1.21
N ALA A 10 4.76 2.78 -0.33
CA ALA A 10 3.61 2.54 0.53
C ALA A 10 2.34 2.25 -0.28
N LEU A 11 2.04 3.07 -1.29
CA LEU A 11 0.86 2.85 -2.15
C LEU A 11 0.97 1.53 -2.92
N LEU A 12 2.10 1.25 -3.55
CA LEU A 12 2.27 0.03 -4.35
C LEU A 12 2.09 -1.24 -3.51
N VAL A 13 2.68 -1.33 -2.32
CA VAL A 13 2.51 -2.51 -1.46
C VAL A 13 1.10 -2.62 -0.89
N ASN A 14 0.45 -1.48 -0.62
CA ASN A 14 -0.92 -1.45 -0.10
C ASN A 14 -1.95 -1.95 -1.12
N ALA A 15 -1.64 -1.90 -2.43
CA ALA A 15 -2.54 -2.44 -3.45
C ALA A 15 -2.77 -3.97 -3.28
N MET A 16 -1.74 -4.72 -2.86
CA MET A 16 -1.78 -6.19 -2.79
C MET A 16 -2.89 -6.75 -1.88
N PRO A 17 -2.99 -6.39 -0.58
CA PRO A 17 -4.03 -6.93 0.29
C PRO A 17 -5.44 -6.59 -0.20
N HIS A 18 -5.63 -5.40 -0.79
CA HIS A 18 -6.92 -4.99 -1.33
C HIS A 18 -7.29 -5.74 -2.62
N ALA A 19 -6.33 -6.00 -3.50
CA ALA A 19 -6.54 -6.86 -4.66
C ALA A 19 -6.97 -8.27 -4.22
N VAL A 20 -6.23 -8.88 -3.29
CA VAL A 20 -6.53 -10.23 -2.76
C VAL A 20 -7.93 -10.29 -2.17
N MET A 21 -8.29 -9.35 -1.29
CA MET A 21 -9.59 -9.36 -0.61
C MET A 21 -10.74 -9.01 -1.56
N GLY A 22 -10.50 -8.13 -2.53
CA GLY A 22 -11.46 -7.80 -3.59
C GLY A 22 -11.77 -9.00 -4.48
N ILE A 23 -10.74 -9.69 -4.99
CA ILE A 23 -10.88 -10.90 -5.81
C ILE A 23 -11.56 -12.03 -5.03
N ALA A 24 -11.19 -12.20 -3.75
CA ALA A 24 -11.76 -13.23 -2.89
C ALA A 24 -13.22 -12.98 -2.47
N GLY A 25 -13.82 -11.84 -2.87
CA GLY A 25 -15.18 -11.48 -2.46
C GLY A 25 -15.30 -11.19 -0.96
N LYS A 26 -14.22 -10.73 -0.32
CA LYS A 26 -14.15 -10.48 1.12
C LYS A 26 -14.06 -8.99 1.46
N ARG A 27 -14.09 -8.69 2.75
CA ARG A 27 -14.01 -7.34 3.32
C ARG A 27 -12.60 -7.06 3.83
N CYS A 28 -12.14 -5.83 3.69
CA CYS A 28 -10.86 -5.36 4.19
C CYS A 28 -10.96 -3.86 4.51
N LEU A 29 -10.11 -3.35 5.40
CA LEU A 29 -10.16 -1.97 5.85
C LEU A 29 -9.79 -1.00 4.70
N THR A 30 -10.72 -0.17 4.23
CA THR A 30 -10.38 0.94 3.33
C THR A 30 -10.86 2.28 3.89
N PRO A 31 -10.31 3.42 3.45
CA PRO A 31 -10.81 4.74 3.86
C PRO A 31 -12.26 5.02 3.42
N LEU A 32 -12.79 4.26 2.44
CA LEU A 32 -14.10 4.52 1.84
C LEU A 32 -15.27 4.12 2.75
N ARG A 33 -15.17 2.98 3.45
CA ARG A 33 -16.20 2.47 4.38
C ARG A 33 -15.61 1.77 5.62
N GLY A 34 -14.36 2.06 5.95
CA GLY A 34 -13.68 1.45 7.09
C GLY A 34 -13.57 -0.07 6.96
N ALA A 35 -13.76 -0.79 8.07
CA ALA A 35 -13.67 -2.26 8.12
C ALA A 35 -14.80 -2.96 7.34
N ASP A 36 -15.83 -2.21 6.93
CA ASP A 36 -17.02 -2.72 6.26
C ASP A 36 -16.94 -2.66 4.74
N SER A 37 -15.82 -2.19 4.19
CA SER A 37 -15.58 -2.12 2.76
C SER A 37 -15.63 -3.49 2.10
N GLY A 38 -16.65 -3.69 1.25
CA GLY A 38 -16.87 -4.89 0.45
C GLY A 38 -15.95 -5.02 -0.78
N PRO A 39 -16.17 -6.04 -1.62
CA PRO A 39 -15.25 -6.43 -2.69
C PRO A 39 -14.96 -5.31 -3.70
N ALA A 40 -16.00 -4.63 -4.18
CA ALA A 40 -15.86 -3.53 -5.14
C ALA A 40 -15.04 -2.36 -4.58
N ALA A 41 -15.23 -2.02 -3.29
CA ALA A 41 -14.47 -0.97 -2.62
C ALA A 41 -12.98 -1.36 -2.49
N ASN A 42 -12.68 -2.63 -2.25
CA ASN A 42 -11.30 -3.14 -2.20
C ASN A 42 -10.62 -3.07 -3.57
N LEU A 43 -11.31 -3.49 -4.64
CA LEU A 43 -10.76 -3.39 -6.00
C LEU A 43 -10.53 -1.93 -6.42
N ALA A 44 -11.49 -1.04 -6.15
CA ALA A 44 -11.33 0.38 -6.41
C ALA A 44 -10.14 0.97 -5.65
N TRP A 45 -10.01 0.62 -4.36
CA TRP A 45 -8.90 1.10 -3.53
C TRP A 45 -7.55 0.52 -3.98
N SER A 46 -7.49 -0.74 -4.37
CA SER A 46 -6.31 -1.35 -4.98
C SER A 46 -5.88 -0.61 -6.25
N ALA A 47 -6.84 -0.28 -7.13
CA ALA A 47 -6.57 0.44 -8.37
C ALA A 47 -6.03 1.86 -8.10
N LEU A 48 -6.62 2.58 -7.14
CA LEU A 48 -6.15 3.90 -6.73
C LEU A 48 -4.72 3.88 -6.18
N ASN A 49 -4.40 2.88 -5.35
CA ASN A 49 -3.05 2.70 -4.82
C ASN A 49 -2.04 2.41 -5.92
N LEU A 50 -2.36 1.48 -6.84
CA LEU A 50 -1.50 1.15 -7.97
C LEU A 50 -1.27 2.37 -8.88
N ALA A 51 -2.35 3.07 -9.27
CA ALA A 51 -2.29 4.25 -10.12
C ALA A 51 -1.50 5.38 -9.46
N GLY A 52 -1.73 5.62 -8.16
CA GLY A 52 -1.00 6.63 -7.38
C GLY A 52 0.50 6.31 -7.32
N GLY A 53 0.88 5.08 -6.97
CA GLY A 53 2.27 4.63 -6.94
C GLY A 53 2.97 4.79 -8.28
N VAL A 54 2.35 4.31 -9.37
CA VAL A 54 2.88 4.46 -10.74
C VAL A 54 3.05 5.92 -11.12
N THR A 55 2.06 6.77 -10.85
CA THR A 55 2.12 8.21 -11.16
C THR A 55 3.25 8.90 -10.41
N LEU A 56 3.47 8.54 -9.14
CA LEU A 56 4.57 9.10 -8.35
C LEU A 56 5.94 8.70 -8.93
N LEU A 57 6.09 7.48 -9.48
CA LEU A 57 7.33 7.01 -10.09
C LEU A 57 7.50 7.44 -11.56
N ALA A 58 6.42 7.80 -12.26
CA ALA A 58 6.46 8.12 -13.69
C ALA A 58 7.36 9.33 -14.03
N THR A 59 7.58 10.24 -13.07
CA THR A 59 8.40 11.44 -13.28
C THR A 59 9.74 11.33 -12.55
N GLY A 60 10.83 11.68 -13.26
CA GLY A 60 12.17 11.81 -12.67
C GLY A 60 12.95 10.52 -12.49
N TRP A 61 12.41 9.34 -12.84
CA TRP A 61 13.13 8.06 -12.76
C TRP A 61 13.84 7.65 -14.06
N ARG A 62 13.39 8.11 -15.23
CA ARG A 62 13.92 7.64 -16.53
C ARG A 62 15.30 8.18 -16.92
N GLY A 63 15.72 9.31 -16.35
CA GLY A 63 16.94 10.02 -16.75
C GLY A 63 18.01 10.12 -15.66
N ILE A 64 17.89 9.34 -14.58
CA ILE A 64 18.87 9.33 -13.48
C ILE A 64 19.86 8.19 -13.66
N ASP A 65 21.06 8.36 -13.10
CA ASP A 65 22.06 7.30 -13.06
C ASP A 65 21.67 6.17 -12.08
N GLN A 66 22.41 5.05 -12.17
CA GLN A 66 22.15 3.85 -11.36
C GLN A 66 22.33 4.09 -9.85
N GLN A 67 23.28 4.94 -9.46
CA GLN A 67 23.57 5.24 -8.06
C GLN A 67 22.40 6.01 -7.41
N THR A 68 21.88 7.00 -8.13
CA THR A 68 20.72 7.78 -7.74
C THR A 68 19.47 6.89 -7.72
N ALA A 69 19.30 6.01 -8.71
CA ALA A 69 18.21 5.04 -8.72
C ALA A 69 18.24 4.12 -7.48
N GLY A 70 19.43 3.64 -7.08
CA GLY A 70 19.60 2.86 -5.86
C GLY A 70 19.18 3.62 -4.59
N SER A 71 19.60 4.88 -4.47
CA SER A 71 19.23 5.75 -3.35
C SER A 71 17.72 5.99 -3.27
N ARG A 72 17.05 6.17 -4.42
CA ARG A 72 15.59 6.34 -4.48
C ARG A 72 14.84 5.05 -4.20
N LEU A 73 15.33 3.91 -4.70
CA LEU A 73 14.79 2.60 -4.41
C LEU A 73 14.81 2.31 -2.91
N ALA A 74 15.86 2.71 -2.19
CA ALA A 74 15.90 2.58 -0.73
C ALA A 74 14.71 3.29 -0.06
N TRP A 75 14.33 4.48 -0.52
CA TRP A 75 13.15 5.19 -0.01
C TRP A 75 11.84 4.50 -0.37
N VAL A 76 11.70 3.97 -1.59
CA VAL A 76 10.56 3.13 -1.97
C VAL A 76 10.43 1.93 -1.02
N THR A 77 11.54 1.25 -0.74
CA THR A 77 11.58 0.11 0.19
C THR A 77 11.18 0.50 1.61
N VAL A 78 11.65 1.65 2.11
CA VAL A 78 11.24 2.17 3.43
C VAL A 78 9.73 2.39 3.51
N GLY A 79 9.14 3.01 2.48
CA GLY A 79 7.71 3.24 2.41
C GLY A 79 6.88 1.95 2.33
N ALA A 80 7.34 0.99 1.52
CA ALA A 80 6.74 -0.33 1.44
C ALA A 80 6.79 -1.04 2.81
N PHE A 81 7.95 -1.05 3.46
CA PHE A 81 8.11 -1.64 4.79
C PHE A 81 7.18 -1.01 5.83
N ALA A 82 7.12 0.32 5.89
CA ALA A 82 6.27 1.02 6.86
C ALA A 82 4.78 0.66 6.68
N MET A 83 4.32 0.59 5.43
CA MET A 83 2.93 0.23 5.13
C MET A 83 2.64 -1.25 5.42
N THR A 84 3.57 -2.15 5.13
CA THR A 84 3.45 -3.56 5.54
C THR A 84 3.42 -3.71 7.06
N ALA A 85 4.30 -3.01 7.78
CA ALA A 85 4.34 -3.03 9.24
C ALA A 85 3.02 -2.52 9.84
N PHE A 86 2.45 -1.46 9.27
CA PHE A 86 1.10 -1.00 9.64
C PHE A 86 0.05 -2.09 9.40
N GLY A 87 0.04 -2.73 8.23
CA GLY A 87 -0.92 -3.79 7.91
C GLY A 87 -0.83 -4.99 8.87
N VAL A 88 0.40 -5.42 9.19
CA VAL A 88 0.66 -6.48 10.18
C VAL A 88 0.14 -6.06 11.55
N GLY A 89 0.48 -4.85 12.02
CA GLY A 89 0.03 -4.32 13.31
C GLY A 89 -1.50 -4.22 13.39
N TYR A 90 -2.15 -3.79 12.31
CA TYR A 90 -3.61 -3.72 12.23
C TYR A 90 -4.24 -5.11 12.40
N GLU A 91 -3.79 -6.12 11.64
CA GLU A 91 -4.36 -7.47 11.71
C GLU A 91 -4.07 -8.15 13.06
N LEU A 92 -2.88 -7.96 13.64
CA LEU A 92 -2.58 -8.44 15.00
C LEU A 92 -3.53 -7.81 16.03
N SER A 93 -3.70 -6.49 16.01
CA SER A 93 -4.60 -5.80 16.93
C SER A 93 -6.06 -6.25 16.78
N ARG A 94 -6.48 -6.57 15.55
CA ARG A 94 -7.82 -7.05 15.23
C ARG A 94 -8.05 -8.48 15.74
N ARG A 95 -7.03 -9.35 15.66
CA ARG A 95 -7.09 -10.72 16.22
C ARG A 95 -7.20 -10.68 17.74
N LEU A 96 -6.34 -9.91 18.41
CA LEU A 96 -6.37 -9.76 19.86
C LEU A 96 -7.73 -9.28 20.38
N ARG A 97 -8.34 -8.28 19.72
CA ARG A 97 -9.69 -7.81 20.09
C ARG A 97 -10.80 -8.86 19.95
N ARG A 98 -10.63 -9.87 19.08
CA ARG A 98 -11.61 -10.95 18.91
C ARG A 98 -11.47 -12.06 19.95
N GLU A 99 -10.27 -12.26 20.48
CA GLU A 99 -10.01 -13.27 21.51
C GLU A 99 -10.47 -12.80 22.90
N THR A 100 -10.53 -11.48 23.11
CA THR A 100 -10.94 -10.87 24.39
C THR A 100 -12.43 -10.50 24.46
N ALA A 101 -13.19 -10.73 23.40
CA ALA A 101 -14.63 -10.40 23.29
C ALA A 101 -15.47 -11.67 23.35
#